data_AF-A0A438I0Y8-F1
#
_entry.id   AF-A0A438I0Y8-F1
#
_cell.length_a   1.000
_cell.length_b   1.000
_cell.length_c   1.000
_cell.angle_alpha   90.00
_cell.angle_beta   90.00
_cell.angle_gamma   90.00
#
_symmetry.space_group_name_H-M   'P 1'
#
loop_
_entity.id
_entity.type
_entity.pdbx_description
1 polymer ?
#
loop_
_entity_poly.entity_id
_entity_poly.type
_entity_poly.pdbx_seq_one_letter_code
_entity_poly.pdbx_strand_id
1 'polypeptide(L)'
;MLAIIHAIRTWRSYLLGQKFYIQTDQRSLKYLLEQRVVTPEQQKWVAKLLGYDYEILYKPGRENSAADALSHVPGSPTLNVLFVSQAKIWDEIKTATADDAYMAHISKLVATKPGLPYTNRQGLTFYKNRVVVPP
;
A
#
# COMPACT_ATOMS: atom_id res chain seq x y z
N MET A 1 -11.25 5.39 -9.91
CA MET A 1 -11.49 6.75 -9.34
C MET A 1 -10.44 7.16 -8.30
N LEU A 2 -10.17 6.36 -7.26
CA LEU A 2 -9.20 6.73 -6.22
C LEU A 2 -7.79 7.04 -6.75
N ALA A 3 -7.31 6.27 -7.74
CA ALA A 3 -6.02 6.49 -8.39
C ALA A 3 -5.87 7.88 -9.02
N ILE A 4 -6.93 8.39 -9.68
CA ILE A 4 -6.94 9.73 -10.29
C ILE A 4 -6.77 10.80 -9.22
N ILE A 5 -7.48 10.66 -8.10
CA ILE A 5 -7.47 11.63 -7.01
C ILE A 5 -6.12 11.64 -6.31
N HIS A 6 -5.52 10.46 -6.14
CA HIS A 6 -4.17 10.33 -5.63
C HIS A 6 -3.17 11.02 -6.56
N ALA A 7 -3.24 10.78 -7.88
CA ALA A 7 -2.38 11.43 -8.86
C ALA A 7 -2.53 12.96 -8.82
N ILE A 8 -3.76 13.49 -8.82
CA ILE A 8 -4.00 14.95 -8.75
C ILE A 8 -3.46 15.53 -7.44
N ARG A 9 -3.57 14.81 -6.32
CA ARG A 9 -3.01 15.26 -5.04
C ARG A 9 -1.48 15.32 -5.10
N THR A 10 -0.84 14.30 -5.65
CA THR A 10 0.62 14.19 -5.77
C THR A 10 1.19 15.27 -6.69
N TRP A 11 0.52 15.53 -7.81
CA TRP A 11 0.98 16.49 -8.82
C TRP A 11 0.31 17.86 -8.72
N ARG A 12 -0.33 18.19 -7.58
CA ARG A 12 -1.11 19.42 -7.39
C ARG A 12 -0.36 20.69 -7.79
N SER A 13 0.92 20.80 -7.44
CA SER A 13 1.76 21.96 -7.76
C SER A 13 1.95 22.19 -9.25
N TYR A 14 1.82 21.15 -10.07
CA TYR A 14 1.99 21.21 -11.52
C TYR A 14 0.65 21.35 -12.26
N LEU A 15 -0.43 20.85 -11.66
CA LEU A 15 -1.76 20.81 -12.29
C LEU A 15 -2.63 22.03 -11.96
N LEU A 16 -2.31 22.77 -10.89
CA LEU A 16 -3.11 23.92 -10.48
C LEU A 16 -2.97 25.07 -11.49
N GLY A 17 -4.10 25.54 -12.02
CA GLY A 17 -4.13 26.68 -12.96
C GLY A 17 -3.74 26.34 -14.40
N GLN A 18 -3.62 25.05 -14.75
CA GLN A 18 -3.38 24.59 -16.12
C GLN A 18 -4.44 23.58 -16.53
N LYS A 19 -4.79 23.56 -17.82
CA LYS A 19 -5.64 22.51 -18.39
C LYS A 19 -4.83 21.23 -18.57
N PHE A 20 -5.35 20.10 -18.11
CA PHE A 20 -4.70 18.79 -18.29
C PHE A 20 -5.66 17.69 -18.71
N TYR A 21 -5.10 16.59 -19.21
CA TYR A 21 -5.85 15.45 -19.72
C TYR A 21 -5.66 14.23 -18.81
N ILE A 22 -6.76 13.63 -18.38
CA ILE A 22 -6.76 12.42 -17.57
C ILE A 22 -7.10 11.25 -18.50
N GLN A 23 -6.11 10.44 -18.84
CA GLN A 23 -6.32 9.21 -19.60
C GLN A 23 -6.64 8.05 -18.66
N THR A 24 -7.78 7.39 -18.89
CA THR A 24 -8.20 6.22 -18.09
C THR A 24 -8.80 5.15 -18.97
N ASP A 25 -8.54 3.90 -18.62
CA ASP A 25 -9.17 2.69 -19.16
C ASP A 25 -10.56 2.42 -18.58
N GLN A 26 -11.03 3.25 -17.66
CA GLN A 26 -12.35 3.11 -17.07
C GLN A 26 -13.37 4.02 -17.77
N ARG A 27 -14.13 3.45 -18.71
CA ARG A 27 -15.10 4.18 -19.55
C ARG A 27 -16.17 4.94 -18.77
N SER A 28 -16.58 4.44 -17.61
CA SER A 28 -17.58 5.12 -16.76
C SER A 28 -17.10 6.48 -16.25
N LEU A 29 -15.79 6.66 -16.05
CA LEU A 29 -15.23 7.91 -15.54
C LEU A 29 -15.20 9.03 -16.58
N LYS A 30 -15.26 8.70 -17.88
CA LYS A 30 -15.38 9.72 -18.94
C LYS A 30 -16.57 10.63 -18.71
N TYR A 31 -17.68 10.05 -18.24
CA TYR A 31 -18.94 10.73 -18.02
C TYR A 31 -19.15 11.11 -16.56
N LEU A 32 -18.08 11.20 -15.77
CA LEU A 32 -18.20 11.39 -14.32
C LEU A 32 -19.01 12.64 -13.91
N LEU A 33 -18.88 13.73 -14.66
CA LEU A 33 -19.61 14.97 -14.41
C LEU A 33 -21.06 14.92 -14.94
N GLU A 34 -21.32 14.10 -15.95
CA GLU A 34 -22.66 13.90 -16.54
C GLU A 34 -23.48 12.86 -15.77
N GLN A 35 -22.80 11.94 -15.07
CA GLN A 35 -23.42 10.93 -14.26
C GLN A 35 -24.04 11.53 -13.00
N ARG A 36 -25.24 11.04 -12.66
CA ARG A 36 -25.87 11.33 -11.37
C ARG A 36 -24.96 10.80 -10.26
N VAL A 37 -24.35 11.69 -9.49
CA VAL A 37 -23.49 11.31 -8.37
C VAL A 37 -24.36 10.73 -7.26
N VAL A 38 -24.40 9.40 -7.14
CA VAL A 38 -25.32 8.69 -6.23
C VAL A 38 -24.69 8.47 -4.86
N THR A 39 -23.38 8.21 -4.79
CA THR A 39 -22.74 7.83 -3.52
C THR A 39 -22.03 9.01 -2.84
N PRO A 40 -22.06 9.08 -1.49
CA PRO A 40 -21.35 10.13 -0.74
C PRO A 40 -19.84 10.17 -1.03
N GLU A 41 -19.23 9.02 -1.32
CA GLU A 41 -17.83 8.96 -1.71
C GLU A 41 -17.58 9.64 -3.05
N GLN A 42 -18.39 9.35 -4.07
CA GLN A 42 -18.27 10.03 -5.36
C GLN A 42 -18.47 11.55 -5.22
N GLN A 43 -19.37 12.01 -4.35
CA GLN A 43 -19.53 13.44 -4.07
C GLN A 43 -18.27 14.06 -3.48
N LYS A 44 -17.63 13.41 -2.49
CA LYS A 44 -16.35 13.85 -1.93
C LYS A 44 -15.25 13.90 -2.98
N TRP A 45 -15.26 12.97 -3.92
CA TRP A 45 -14.28 12.89 -5.00
C TRP A 45 -14.48 13.98 -6.04
N VAL A 46 -15.71 14.20 -6.51
CA VAL A 46 -16.05 15.30 -7.41
C VAL A 46 -15.70 16.64 -6.75
N ALA A 47 -15.99 16.82 -5.47
CA ALA A 47 -15.64 18.04 -4.74
C ALA A 47 -14.12 18.32 -4.72
N LYS A 48 -13.27 17.29 -4.73
CA LYS A 48 -11.80 17.46 -4.82
C LYS A 48 -11.31 17.80 -6.22
N LEU A 49 -12.09 17.46 -7.23
CA LEU A 49 -11.81 17.76 -8.64
C LEU A 49 -12.34 19.16 -9.03
N LEU A 50 -13.30 19.69 -8.28
CA LEU A 50 -13.78 21.07 -8.45
C LEU A 50 -12.61 22.07 -8.29
N GLY A 51 -12.46 22.94 -9.28
CA GLY A 51 -11.41 23.96 -9.33
C GLY A 51 -10.19 23.59 -10.17
N TYR A 52 -10.11 22.37 -10.69
CA TYR A 52 -9.16 22.01 -11.74
C TYR A 52 -9.81 22.07 -13.12
N ASP A 53 -9.05 22.51 -14.12
CA ASP A 53 -9.44 22.41 -15.52
C ASP A 53 -8.89 21.09 -16.08
N TYR A 54 -9.77 20.10 -16.27
CA TYR A 54 -9.37 18.78 -16.73
C TYR A 54 -10.36 18.19 -17.72
N GLU A 55 -9.85 17.31 -18.57
CA GLU A 55 -10.66 16.55 -19.53
C GLU A 55 -10.35 15.06 -19.39
N ILE A 56 -11.39 14.24 -19.14
CA ILE A 56 -11.23 12.79 -18.98
C ILE A 56 -11.38 12.12 -20.35
N LEU A 57 -10.29 11.50 -20.81
CA LEU A 57 -10.24 10.76 -22.06
C LEU A 57 -10.22 9.26 -21.77
N TYR A 58 -11.14 8.53 -22.40
CA TYR A 58 -11.10 7.08 -22.36
C TYR A 58 -10.00 6.56 -23.29
N LYS A 59 -9.12 5.73 -22.75
CA LYS A 59 -8.06 5.05 -23.50
C LYS A 59 -8.16 3.55 -23.24
N PRO A 60 -8.33 2.69 -24.26
CA PRO A 60 -8.42 1.24 -24.06
C PRO A 60 -7.24 0.70 -23.27
N GLY A 61 -7.47 -0.26 -22.36
CA GLY A 61 -6.42 -0.81 -21.48
C GLY A 61 -5.16 -1.29 -22.22
N ARG A 62 -5.34 -1.81 -23.45
CA ARG A 62 -4.22 -2.25 -24.31
C ARG A 62 -3.25 -1.11 -24.67
N GLU A 63 -3.73 0.12 -24.77
CA GLU A 63 -2.91 1.31 -25.02
C GLU A 63 -2.54 2.06 -23.73
N ASN A 64 -3.11 1.64 -22.59
CA ASN A 64 -2.80 2.14 -21.25
C ASN A 64 -1.84 1.20 -20.50
N SER A 65 -1.05 0.41 -21.24
CA SER A 65 -0.18 -0.65 -20.70
C SER A 65 0.83 -0.13 -19.66
N ALA A 66 1.30 1.11 -19.78
CA ALA A 66 2.23 1.70 -18.81
C ALA A 66 1.56 1.94 -17.44
N ALA A 67 0.35 2.52 -17.43
CA ALA A 67 -0.39 2.75 -16.19
C ALA A 67 -0.90 1.44 -15.62
N ASP A 68 -1.33 0.51 -16.48
CA ASP A 68 -1.77 -0.82 -16.11
C ASP A 68 -0.63 -1.67 -15.51
N ALA A 69 0.58 -1.58 -16.07
CA ALA A 69 1.76 -2.22 -15.48
C ALA A 69 2.08 -1.66 -14.09
N LEU A 70 2.00 -0.34 -13.92
CA LEU A 70 2.24 0.30 -12.61
C LEU A 70 1.15 -0.02 -11.58
N SER A 71 -0.11 -0.18 -11.99
CA SER A 71 -1.21 -0.58 -11.09
C SER A 71 -1.17 -2.08 -10.78
N HIS A 72 -0.72 -2.92 -11.71
CA HIS A 72 -0.53 -4.37 -11.56
C HIS A 72 0.76 -4.76 -10.83
N VAL A 73 1.43 -3.84 -10.14
CA VAL A 73 2.51 -4.20 -9.22
C VAL A 73 2.01 -4.23 -7.77
N PRO A 74 1.24 -5.25 -7.34
CA PRO A 74 1.23 -5.62 -5.94
C PRO A 74 2.50 -6.44 -5.68
N GLY A 75 3.55 -5.77 -5.21
CA GLY A 75 4.71 -6.45 -4.65
C GLY A 75 5.75 -6.98 -5.64
N SER A 76 6.07 -6.23 -6.71
CA SER A 76 7.37 -6.44 -7.36
C SER A 76 8.46 -6.22 -6.32
N PRO A 77 9.29 -7.23 -6.00
CA PRO A 77 10.32 -7.10 -4.98
C PRO A 77 11.29 -5.96 -5.32
N THR A 78 11.50 -5.67 -6.60
CA THR A 78 12.36 -4.58 -7.07
C THR A 78 11.77 -3.20 -6.86
N LEU A 79 10.46 -3.01 -7.05
CA LEU A 79 9.82 -1.69 -6.84
C LEU A 79 9.44 -1.46 -5.37
N ASN A 80 9.12 -2.50 -4.62
CA ASN A 80 8.86 -2.40 -3.17
C ASN A 80 10.06 -1.79 -2.41
N VAL A 81 11.30 -2.05 -2.86
CA VAL A 81 12.52 -1.44 -2.29
C VAL A 81 12.49 0.09 -2.36
N LEU A 82 11.89 0.66 -3.40
CA LEU A 82 11.87 2.10 -3.63
C LEU A 82 10.75 2.81 -2.85
N PHE A 83 9.66 2.13 -2.53
CA PHE A 83 8.45 2.74 -1.97
C PHE A 83 8.15 2.34 -0.53
N VAL A 84 8.64 1.19 -0.06
CA VAL A 84 8.46 0.73 1.32
C VAL A 84 9.80 0.85 2.02
N SER A 85 9.80 1.54 3.17
CA SER A 85 10.98 1.53 4.06
C SER A 85 11.32 0.07 4.38
N GLN A 86 12.47 -0.38 3.88
CA GLN A 86 13.01 -1.68 4.25
C GLN A 86 13.47 -1.59 5.70
N ALA A 87 12.53 -1.75 6.62
CA ALA A 87 12.85 -1.83 8.03
C ALA A 87 13.68 -3.10 8.25
N LYS A 88 15.00 -2.91 8.42
CA LYS A 88 15.94 -3.96 8.84
C LYS A 88 15.64 -4.51 10.23
N ILE A 89 14.66 -3.91 10.92
CA ILE A 89 14.19 -4.28 12.25
C ILE A 89 13.94 -5.79 12.40
N TRP A 90 13.42 -6.46 11.37
CA TRP A 90 13.17 -7.90 11.44
C TRP A 90 14.44 -8.74 11.44
N ASP A 91 15.47 -8.29 10.72
CA ASP A 91 16.77 -8.96 10.69
C ASP A 91 17.57 -8.61 11.95
N GLU A 92 17.48 -7.37 12.44
CA GLU A 92 18.07 -6.93 13.71
C GLU A 92 17.51 -7.72 14.90
N ILE A 93 16.19 -7.91 14.97
CA ILE A 93 15.54 -8.72 16.00
C ILE A 93 16.03 -10.16 15.95
N LYS A 94 16.19 -10.75 14.75
CA LYS A 94 16.72 -12.11 14.61
C LYS A 94 18.16 -12.22 15.10
N THR A 95 19.02 -11.24 14.79
CA THR A 95 20.40 -11.24 15.28
C THR A 95 20.47 -11.06 16.80
N ALA A 96 19.71 -10.12 17.37
CA ALA A 96 19.68 -9.88 18.81
C ALA A 96 19.09 -11.08 19.59
N THR A 97 18.19 -11.83 18.97
CA THR A 97 17.61 -13.05 19.56
C THR A 97 18.65 -14.18 19.71
N ALA A 98 19.70 -14.20 18.88
CA ALA A 98 20.72 -15.26 18.93
C ALA A 98 21.65 -15.11 20.14
N ASP A 99 21.91 -13.87 20.57
CA ASP A 99 22.87 -13.56 21.64
C ASP A 99 22.22 -13.45 23.03
N ASP A 100 20.89 -13.41 23.13
CA ASP A 100 20.18 -13.10 24.37
C ASP A 100 19.78 -14.34 25.20
N ALA A 101 20.20 -14.33 26.47
CA ALA A 101 19.86 -15.34 27.48
C ALA A 101 18.35 -15.43 27.79
N TYR A 102 17.60 -14.33 27.68
CA TYR A 102 16.15 -14.31 27.86
C TYR A 102 15.44 -15.08 26.74
N MET A 103 15.87 -14.90 25.49
CA MET A 103 15.34 -15.63 24.35
C MET A 103 15.69 -17.12 24.39
N ALA A 104 16.88 -17.47 24.89
CA ALA A 104 17.27 -18.86 25.16
C ALA A 104 16.42 -19.53 26.27
N HIS A 105 15.93 -18.76 27.23
CA HIS A 105 15.00 -19.25 28.24
C HIS A 105 13.60 -19.50 27.64
N ILE A 106 13.11 -18.59 26.80
CA ILE A 106 11.81 -18.75 26.13
C ILE A 106 11.82 -19.94 25.16
N SER A 107 12.92 -20.17 24.42
CA SER A 107 13.02 -21.31 23.50
C SER A 107 12.94 -22.66 24.23
N LYS A 108 13.51 -22.77 25.44
CA LYS A 108 13.38 -23.96 26.31
C LYS A 108 11.94 -24.15 26.81
N LEU A 109 11.23 -23.06 27.14
CA LEU A 109 9.82 -23.11 27.55
C LEU A 109 8.90 -23.56 26.41
N VAL A 110 9.20 -23.15 25.17
CA VAL A 110 8.50 -23.62 23.96
C VAL A 110 8.68 -25.13 23.75
N ALA A 111 9.90 -25.66 23.96
CA ALA A 111 10.19 -27.08 23.81
C ALA A 111 9.52 -27.97 24.87
N THR A 112 9.35 -27.45 26.09
CA THR A 112 8.86 -28.22 27.24
C THR A 112 7.33 -28.35 27.27
N LYS A 113 6.58 -27.40 26.69
CA LYS A 113 5.11 -27.41 26.61
C LYS A 113 4.63 -27.02 25.20
N PRO A 114 4.40 -27.99 24.30
CA PRO A 114 3.84 -27.74 22.98
C PRO A 114 2.32 -27.51 23.11
N GLY A 115 1.94 -26.32 23.55
CA GLY A 115 0.54 -25.94 23.75
C GLY A 115 0.41 -24.61 24.48
N LEU A 116 0.45 -23.51 23.71
CA LEU A 116 0.15 -22.10 24.04
C LEU A 116 0.73 -21.56 25.38
N PRO A 117 1.61 -20.53 25.35
CA PRO A 117 1.32 -19.26 24.69
C PRO A 117 2.39 -18.74 23.70
N TYR A 118 3.48 -19.50 23.51
CA TYR A 118 4.57 -19.15 22.61
C TYR A 118 4.56 -19.99 21.34
N THR A 119 4.88 -19.39 20.20
CA THR A 119 4.95 -20.06 18.89
C THR A 119 6.13 -19.54 18.11
N ASN A 120 6.94 -20.41 17.52
CA ASN A 120 8.00 -19.99 16.61
C ASN A 120 7.47 -20.00 15.17
N ARG A 121 7.61 -18.87 14.45
CA ARG A 121 7.30 -18.78 13.02
C ARG A 121 8.46 -18.09 12.32
N GLN A 122 9.04 -18.73 11.31
CA GLN A 122 10.09 -18.15 10.46
C GLN A 122 11.30 -17.60 11.25
N GLY A 123 11.69 -18.28 12.34
CA GLY A 123 12.82 -17.85 13.19
C GLY A 123 12.52 -16.73 14.17
N LEU A 124 11.25 -16.29 14.26
CA LEU A 124 10.79 -15.30 15.24
C LEU A 124 9.91 -15.98 16.30
N THR A 125 10.11 -15.61 17.56
CA THR A 125 9.31 -16.10 18.69
C THR A 125 8.12 -15.19 18.92
N PHE A 126 6.92 -15.75 18.88
CA PHE A 126 5.67 -15.04 19.11
C PHE A 126 5.07 -15.42 20.47
N TYR A 127 4.56 -14.44 21.21
CA TYR A 127 3.68 -14.64 22.36
C TYR A 127 2.28 -14.12 22.02
N LYS A 128 1.25 -14.97 22.05
CA LYS A 128 -0.14 -14.59 21.72
C LYS A 128 -0.25 -13.72 20.44
N ASN A 129 0.44 -14.13 19.38
CA ASN A 129 0.49 -13.45 18.07
C ASN A 129 1.22 -12.08 18.05
N ARG A 130 2.01 -11.75 19.07
CA ARG A 130 2.93 -10.60 19.10
C ARG A 130 4.38 -11.08 19.07
N VAL A 131 5.25 -10.39 18.34
CA VAL A 131 6.68 -10.72 18.30
C VAL A 131 7.33 -10.34 19.62
N VAL A 132 8.08 -11.27 20.21
CA VAL A 132 8.88 -11.03 21.39
C VAL A 132 10.20 -10.40 20.93
N VAL A 133 10.48 -9.21 21.43
CA VAL A 133 11.72 -8.49 21.18
C VAL A 133 12.66 -8.76 22.37
N PRO A 134 13.93 -9.12 22.13
CA PRO A 134 14.91 -9.24 23.21
C PRO A 134 15.05 -7.89 23.97
N PRO A 135 15.09 -7.90 25.31
CA PRO A 135 15.29 -6.70 26.14
C PRO A 135 16.60 -5.94 25.87
#